data_AF-A0A955R0L7-F1
#
_entry.id   AF-A0A955R0L7-F1
#
_cell.length_a   1.000
_cell.length_b   1.000
_cell.length_c   1.000
_cell.angle_alpha   90.00
_cell.angle_beta   90.00
_cell.angle_gamma   90.00
#
_symmetry.space_group_name_H-M   'P 1'
#
loop_
_entity.id
_entity.type
_entity.pdbx_description
1 polymer ?
#
loop_
_entity_poly.entity_id
_entity_poly.type
_entity_poly.pdbx_seq_one_letter_code
_entity_poly.pdbx_strand_id
1 'polypeptide(L)'
;ETLTISRDEFLNTMQSRGIGMAVHYRALHLQPYFRNHFDYSLEDLPLASSYSERLVSLPLYPRMTEADLHRVIDTVQTVIHEHRR
;
A
#
# COMPACT_ATOMS: atom_id res chain seq x y z
N GLU A 1 -13.64 -7.58 0.77
CA GLU A 1 -12.83 -6.35 0.88
C GLU A 1 -13.73 -5.17 1.17
N THR A 2 -13.29 -4.20 1.97
CA THR A 2 -14.12 -3.10 2.50
C THR A 2 -14.12 -1.84 1.63
N LEU A 3 -13.20 -1.72 0.67
CA LEU A 3 -13.07 -0.58 -0.23
C LEU A 3 -13.43 -0.96 -1.68
N THR A 4 -13.87 0.02 -2.47
CA THR A 4 -14.21 -0.11 -3.90
C THR A 4 -13.00 0.01 -4.83
N ILE A 5 -11.83 0.41 -4.29
CA ILE A 5 -10.58 0.61 -5.04
C ILE A 5 -9.49 -0.36 -4.59
N SER A 6 -8.55 -0.62 -5.49
CA SER A 6 -7.33 -1.39 -5.24
C SER A 6 -6.30 -0.63 -4.40
N ARG A 7 -5.27 -1.34 -3.91
CA ARG A 7 -4.14 -0.74 -3.19
C ARG A 7 -3.39 0.30 -4.04
N ASP A 8 -3.16 0.00 -5.31
CA ASP A 8 -2.44 0.89 -6.22
C ASP A 8 -3.27 2.15 -6.53
N GLU A 9 -4.59 2.02 -6.69
CA GLU A 9 -5.49 3.18 -6.80
C GLU A 9 -5.55 4.02 -5.53
N PHE A 10 -5.51 3.38 -4.35
CA PHE A 10 -5.41 4.07 -3.07
C PHE A 10 -4.10 4.88 -3.00
N LEU A 11 -2.95 4.29 -3.36
CA LEU A 11 -1.66 4.99 -3.41
C LEU A 11 -1.70 6.18 -4.36
N ASN A 12 -2.23 6.00 -5.57
CA ASN A 12 -2.35 7.08 -6.57
C ASN A 12 -3.25 8.21 -6.07
N THR A 13 -4.35 7.87 -5.38
CA THR A 13 -5.27 8.86 -4.78
C THR A 13 -4.61 9.63 -3.64
N MET A 14 -3.83 8.97 -2.78
CA MET A 14 -3.08 9.63 -1.72
C MET A 14 -2.00 10.56 -2.30
N GLN A 15 -1.30 10.09 -3.34
CA GLN A 15 -0.26 10.88 -4.02
C GLN A 15 -0.83 12.13 -4.69
N SER A 16 -2.00 12.03 -5.34
CA SER A 16 -2.66 13.20 -5.96
C SER A 16 -3.12 14.25 -4.93
N ARG A 17 -3.32 13.83 -3.67
CA ARG A 17 -3.58 14.72 -2.50
C ARG A 17 -2.30 15.21 -1.81
N GLY A 18 -1.14 14.93 -2.40
CA GLY A 18 0.16 15.35 -1.91
C GLY A 18 0.68 14.54 -0.72
N ILE A 19 0.17 13.32 -0.50
CA ILE A 19 0.67 12.39 0.51
C ILE A 19 1.45 11.27 -0.20
N GLY A 20 2.79 11.35 -0.13
CA GLY A 20 3.66 10.32 -0.69
C GLY A 20 3.63 9.05 0.15
N MET A 21 3.25 7.92 -0.43
CA MET A 21 3.19 6.62 0.23
C MET A 21 4.05 5.60 -0.51
N ALA A 22 4.42 4.53 0.19
CA ALA A 22 5.27 3.47 -0.35
C ALA A 22 4.67 2.08 -0.09
N VAL A 23 5.32 1.06 -0.64
CA VAL A 23 4.99 -0.36 -0.42
C VAL A 23 6.24 -1.06 0.13
N HIS A 24 6.16 -1.61 1.34
CA HIS A 24 7.23 -2.36 1.99
C HIS A 24 6.74 -3.73 2.45
N TYR A 25 6.86 -4.80 1.66
CA TYR A 25 7.47 -4.88 0.33
C TYR A 25 6.58 -5.70 -0.59
N ARG A 26 6.87 -5.66 -1.89
CA ARG A 26 6.34 -6.67 -2.81
C ARG A 26 6.93 -8.03 -2.44
N ALA A 27 6.10 -9.08 -2.46
CA ALA A 27 6.52 -10.41 -2.02
C ALA A 27 7.70 -10.91 -2.87
N LEU A 28 8.74 -11.43 -2.20
CA LEU A 28 10.03 -11.71 -2.82
C LEU A 28 9.95 -12.83 -3.87
N HIS A 29 9.15 -13.87 -3.60
CA HIS A 29 8.95 -15.01 -4.50
C HIS A 29 8.27 -14.62 -5.82
N LEU A 30 7.63 -13.45 -5.87
CA LEU A 30 6.99 -12.91 -7.08
C LEU A 30 7.93 -12.00 -7.89
N GLN A 31 9.11 -11.66 -7.36
CA GLN A 31 10.09 -10.86 -8.10
C GLN A 31 10.63 -11.66 -9.29
N PRO A 32 10.94 -11.01 -10.44
CA PRO A 32 11.32 -11.70 -11.67
C PRO A 32 12.44 -12.73 -11.49
N TYR A 33 13.45 -12.41 -10.69
CA TYR A 33 14.54 -13.34 -10.40
C TYR A 33 14.04 -14.63 -9.74
N PHE A 34 13.27 -14.53 -8.65
CA PHE A 34 12.83 -15.70 -7.88
C PHE A 34 11.80 -16.52 -8.64
N ARG A 35 10.85 -15.85 -9.30
CA ARG A 35 9.84 -16.51 -10.13
C ARG A 35 10.47 -17.32 -11.27
N ASN A 36 11.47 -16.76 -11.95
CA ASN A 36 12.06 -17.41 -13.12
C ASN A 36 13.11 -18.49 -12.78
N HIS A 37 13.77 -18.41 -11.61
CA HIS A 37 14.81 -19.37 -11.23
C HIS A 37 14.29 -20.53 -10.38
N PHE A 38 13.19 -20.33 -9.66
CA PHE A 38 12.65 -21.32 -8.72
C PHE A 38 11.20 -21.71 -9.02
N ASP A 39 10.65 -21.27 -10.16
CA ASP A 39 9.27 -21.52 -10.60
C ASP A 39 8.20 -21.16 -9.54
N TYR A 40 8.47 -20.13 -8.73
CA TYR A 40 7.53 -19.68 -7.72
C TYR A 40 6.28 -19.02 -8.30
N SER A 41 5.17 -19.23 -7.60
CA SER A 41 3.82 -18.80 -7.93
C SER A 41 3.16 -18.08 -6.75
N LEU A 42 1.97 -17.51 -6.96
CA LEU A 42 1.25 -16.80 -5.89
C LEU A 42 0.85 -17.75 -4.76
N GLU A 43 0.62 -19.02 -5.10
CA GLU A 43 0.11 -20.10 -4.29
C GLU A 43 1.16 -20.68 -3.33
N ASP A 44 2.45 -20.53 -3.63
CA ASP A 44 3.53 -21.11 -2.82
C ASP A 44 3.68 -20.41 -1.47
N LEU A 45 3.47 -19.08 -1.44
CA LEU A 45 3.52 -18.26 -0.23
C LEU A 45 2.29 -17.33 -0.16
N PRO A 46 1.09 -17.89 0.07
CA PRO A 46 -0.18 -17.20 -0.14
C PRO A 46 -0.38 -16.01 0.82
N LEU A 47 0.15 -16.11 2.04
CA LEU A 47 0.09 -15.00 3.00
C LEU A 47 0.96 -13.83 2.53
N ALA A 48 2.19 -14.09 2.09
CA ALA A 48 3.09 -13.06 1.58
C ALA A 48 2.51 -12.39 0.33
N SER A 49 1.93 -13.17 -0.60
CA SER A 49 1.19 -12.67 -1.76
C SER A 49 0.05 -11.74 -1.34
N SER A 50 -0.81 -12.20 -0.42
CA SER A 50 -1.96 -11.42 0.07
C SER A 50 -1.56 -10.11 0.77
N TYR A 51 -0.47 -10.09 1.54
CA TYR A 51 0.02 -8.85 2.16
C TYR A 51 0.61 -7.89 1.12
N SER A 52 1.39 -8.41 0.16
CA SER A 52 2.00 -7.62 -0.91
C SER A 52 0.98 -6.82 -1.74
N GLU A 53 -0.22 -7.36 -1.93
CA GLU A 53 -1.31 -6.72 -2.69
C GLU A 53 -2.11 -5.68 -1.89
N ARG A 54 -1.99 -5.66 -0.56
CA ARG A 54 -2.87 -4.85 0.31
C ARG A 54 -2.12 -3.87 1.21
N LEU A 55 -0.83 -4.08 1.46
CA LEU A 55 -0.08 -3.20 2.35
C LEU A 55 0.34 -1.90 1.65
N VAL A 56 0.33 -0.85 2.46
CA VAL A 56 0.91 0.46 2.19
C VAL A 56 1.71 0.93 3.40
N SER A 57 2.64 1.85 3.19
CA SER A 57 3.40 2.52 4.24
C SER A 57 3.10 4.01 4.23
N LEU A 58 2.63 4.50 5.38
CA LEU A 58 2.37 5.91 5.60
C LEU A 58 3.68 6.69 5.80
N PRO A 59 3.72 8.00 5.50
CA PRO A 59 4.84 8.85 5.85
C PRO A 59 5.07 8.83 7.37
N LEU A 60 6.30 8.52 7.77
CA LEU A 60 6.75 8.65 9.14
C LEU A 60 8.24 9.00 9.13
N TYR A 61 8.58 10.24 9.52
CA TYR A 61 9.95 10.72 9.57
C TYR A 61 10.13 11.80 10.67
N PRO A 62 11.34 11.99 11.22
CA PRO A 62 11.55 12.81 12.43
C PRO A 62 11.19 14.30 12.32
N ARG A 63 11.06 14.82 11.10
CA ARG A 63 10.75 16.23 10.83
C ARG A 63 9.26 16.52 10.64
N MET A 64 8.39 15.53 10.76
CA MET A 64 6.95 15.76 10.68
C MET A 64 6.47 16.63 11.83
N THR A 65 5.62 17.58 11.50
CA THR A 65 4.87 18.39 12.46
C THR A 65 3.54 17.72 12.81
N GLU A 66 2.89 18.15 13.90
CA GLU A 66 1.51 17.74 14.21
C GLU A 66 0.54 18.05 13.05
N ALA A 67 0.77 19.13 12.32
CA ALA A 67 -0.01 19.47 11.13
C ALA A 67 0.19 18.47 9.99
N ASP A 68 1.42 17.97 9.79
CA ASP A 68 1.70 16.92 8.81
C ASP A 68 1.02 15.59 9.21
N LEU A 69 1.04 15.25 10.50
CA LEU A 69 0.36 14.06 11.03
C LEU A 69 -1.15 14.13 10.79
N HIS A 70 -1.80 15.23 11.17
CA HIS A 70 -3.22 15.42 10.93
C HIS A 70 -3.55 15.40 9.42
N ARG A 71 -2.74 16.05 8.59
CA ARG A 71 -2.92 16.01 7.13
C ARG A 71 -2.94 14.56 6.60
N VAL A 72 -2.02 13.71 7.06
CA VAL A 72 -1.99 12.29 6.67
C VAL A 72 -3.25 11.56 7.15
N ILE A 73 -3.60 11.71 8.44
CA ILE A 73 -4.75 11.04 9.05
C ILE A 73 -6.05 11.43 8.35
N ASP A 74 -6.31 12.72 8.20
CA ASP A 74 -7.54 13.25 7.62
C ASP A 74 -7.67 12.83 6.15
N THR A 75 -6.56 12.85 5.40
CA THR A 75 -6.55 12.40 4.00
C THR A 75 -6.89 10.91 3.90
N VAL A 76 -6.28 10.06 4.74
CA VAL A 76 -6.56 8.62 4.76
C VAL A 76 -8.03 8.36 5.09
N GLN A 77 -8.56 9.00 6.13
CA GLN A 77 -9.96 8.85 6.53
C GLN A 77 -10.92 9.29 5.43
N THR A 78 -10.62 10.41 4.77
CA THR A 78 -11.43 10.93 3.66
C THR A 78 -11.47 9.94 2.50
N VAL A 79 -10.32 9.44 2.04
CA VAL A 79 -10.25 8.46 0.94
C VAL A 79 -10.97 7.15 1.31
N ILE A 80 -10.82 6.67 2.55
CA ILE A 80 -11.55 5.50 3.04
C ILE A 80 -13.06 5.74 2.99
N HIS A 81 -13.53 6.91 3.39
CA HIS A 81 -14.96 7.25 3.41
C HIS A 81 -15.54 7.30 2.00
N GLU A 82 -14.87 7.98 1.07
CA GLU A 82 -15.29 8.12 -0.33
C GLU A 82 -15.36 6.79 -1.08
N HIS A 83 -14.50 5.83 -0.71
CA HIS A 83 -14.39 4.53 -1.39
C HIS A 83 -14.89 3.36 -0.55
N ARG A 84 -15.67 3.61 0.50
CA ARG A 84 -16.27 2.55 1.32
C ARG A 84 -17.35 1.81 0.51
N ARG A 85 -17.37 0.48 0.59
CA ARG A 85 -18.48 -0.34 0.08
C ARG A 85 -19.70 -0.25 0.98
#